data_AF-A0A1V5DFM3-F1
#
_entry.id   AF-A0A1V5DFM3-F1
#
_cell.length_a   1.000
_cell.length_b   1.000
_cell.length_c   1.000
_cell.angle_alpha   90.00
_cell.angle_beta   90.00
_cell.angle_gamma   90.00
#
_symmetry.space_group_name_H-M   'P 1'
#
loop_
_entity.id
_entity.type
_entity.pdbx_description
1 polymer ?
#
loop_
_entity_poly.entity_id
_entity_poly.type
_entity_poly.pdbx_seq_one_letter_code
_entity_poly.pdbx_strand_id
1 'polypeptide(L)'
;MSFIVKRVFETILTFALVFVFLGLGRSGEAAASGSGTFRCGHDMVSLGDSMADVMLRCGEPTYRHETGVRGKARTVVRKSSERSQGGESHHSEKAKRTARRTNYKEQVTERWYYNRGSNDFVYRLSFEGGTLTKIDQGKRGK
;
A
#
# COMPACT_ATOMS: atom_id res chain seq x y z
N MET A 1 -41.11 -48.91 20.35
CA MET A 1 -40.51 -48.23 19.19
C MET A 1 -40.33 -46.70 19.33
N SER A 2 -41.16 -45.94 20.05
CA SER A 2 -41.14 -44.45 19.99
C SER A 2 -40.02 -43.72 20.74
N PHE A 3 -39.32 -44.35 21.69
CA PHE A 3 -38.28 -43.67 22.48
C PHE A 3 -36.96 -43.49 21.72
N ILE A 4 -36.59 -44.46 20.87
CA ILE A 4 -35.34 -44.44 20.11
C ILE A 4 -35.41 -43.37 19.01
N VAL A 5 -36.55 -43.27 18.30
CA VAL A 5 -36.74 -42.29 17.21
C VAL A 5 -36.74 -40.85 17.74
N LYS A 6 -37.31 -40.62 18.93
CA LYS A 6 -37.30 -39.29 19.58
C LYS A 6 -35.89 -38.87 20.02
N ARG A 7 -35.11 -39.80 20.59
CA ARG A 7 -33.71 -39.54 20.99
C ARG A 7 -32.80 -39.30 19.78
N VAL A 8 -32.98 -40.06 18.71
CA VAL A 8 -32.24 -39.86 17.45
C VAL A 8 -32.57 -38.50 16.85
N PHE A 9 -33.86 -38.10 16.84
CA PHE A 9 -34.27 -36.79 16.35
C PHE A 9 -33.72 -35.61 17.18
N GLU A 10 -33.75 -35.71 18.52
CA GLU A 10 -33.14 -34.69 19.39
C GLU A 10 -31.63 -34.60 19.22
N THR A 11 -30.93 -35.74 19.12
CA THR A 11 -29.47 -35.73 18.89
C THR A 11 -29.14 -35.10 17.53
N ILE A 12 -29.85 -35.44 16.45
CA ILE A 12 -29.65 -34.83 15.12
C ILE A 12 -29.90 -33.33 15.16
N LEU A 13 -30.95 -32.87 15.87
CA LEU A 13 -31.27 -31.45 16.01
C LEU A 13 -30.17 -30.68 16.77
N THR A 14 -29.65 -31.26 17.86
CA THR A 14 -28.55 -30.65 18.64
C THR A 14 -27.25 -30.58 17.84
N PHE A 15 -26.88 -31.65 17.10
CA PHE A 15 -25.69 -31.62 16.23
C PHE A 15 -25.84 -30.60 15.10
N ALA A 16 -27.01 -30.50 14.47
CA ALA A 16 -27.28 -29.51 13.42
C ALA A 16 -27.14 -28.07 13.95
N LEU A 17 -27.62 -27.79 15.16
CA LEU A 17 -27.46 -26.47 15.79
C LEU A 17 -25.99 -26.16 16.14
N VAL A 18 -25.21 -27.14 16.61
CA VAL A 18 -23.77 -26.97 16.87
C VAL A 18 -23.01 -26.63 15.57
N PHE A 19 -23.35 -27.25 14.43
CA PHE A 19 -22.75 -26.93 13.14
C PHE A 19 -23.15 -25.53 12.61
N VAL A 20 -24.36 -25.06 12.90
CA VAL A 20 -24.78 -23.68 12.59
C VAL A 20 -24.01 -22.67 13.46
N PHE A 21 -23.79 -22.95 14.74
CA PHE A 21 -22.97 -22.10 15.61
C PHE A 21 -21.47 -22.12 15.27
N LEU A 22 -20.91 -23.26 14.84
CA LEU A 22 -19.53 -23.36 14.35
C LEU A 22 -19.32 -22.75 12.95
N GLY A 23 -20.39 -22.57 12.17
CA GLY A 23 -20.35 -21.92 10.86
C GLY A 23 -20.45 -20.39 10.86
N LEU A 24 -20.87 -19.77 11.98
CA LEU A 24 -21.02 -18.32 12.14
C LEU A 24 -19.78 -17.61 12.71
N GLY A 25 -18.67 -18.33 12.83
CA GLY A 25 -17.39 -17.80 13.32
C GLY A 25 -16.38 -17.46 12.22
N ARG A 26 -16.77 -16.77 11.12
CA ARG A 26 -15.78 -16.10 10.26
C ARG A 26 -15.38 -14.77 10.91
N SER A 27 -14.65 -14.88 12.03
CA SER A 27 -13.99 -13.74 12.66
C SER A 27 -13.08 -13.09 11.63
N GLY A 28 -13.30 -11.79 11.41
CA GLY A 28 -12.81 -11.03 10.28
C GLY A 28 -11.30 -11.14 10.04
N GLU A 29 -10.95 -11.18 8.76
CA GLU A 29 -9.64 -10.75 8.29
C GLU A 29 -9.40 -9.33 8.81
N ALA A 30 -8.53 -9.22 9.82
CA ALA A 30 -7.91 -7.95 10.16
C ALA A 30 -7.05 -7.55 8.96
N ALA A 31 -7.61 -6.74 8.06
CA ALA A 31 -6.81 -5.91 7.19
C ALA A 31 -6.04 -4.95 8.12
N ALA A 32 -4.83 -5.35 8.53
CA ALA A 32 -3.85 -4.43 9.07
C ALA A 32 -3.53 -3.45 7.94
N SER A 33 -4.34 -2.40 7.84
CA SER A 33 -3.98 -1.18 7.14
C SER A 33 -2.79 -0.65 7.92
N GLY A 34 -1.58 -0.98 7.48
CA GLY A 34 -0.36 -0.40 8.01
C GLY A 34 -0.42 1.09 7.75
N SER A 35 -1.08 1.82 8.64
CA SER A 35 -1.04 3.28 8.68
C SER A 35 0.39 3.63 9.03
N GLY A 36 1.17 3.93 7.98
CA GLY A 36 2.56 4.34 8.11
C GLY A 36 2.58 5.68 8.83
N THR A 37 2.65 5.63 10.15
CA THR A 37 2.76 6.78 11.03
C THR A 37 4.07 6.66 11.79
N PHE A 38 4.78 7.77 11.92
CA PHE A 38 6.02 7.87 12.68
C PHE A 38 5.79 8.89 13.80
N ARG A 39 6.03 8.46 15.04
CA ARG A 39 5.91 9.30 16.23
C ARG A 39 7.28 9.84 16.62
N CYS A 40 7.35 11.16 16.77
CA CYS A 40 8.55 11.88 17.15
C CYS A 40 8.22 12.77 18.36
N GLY A 41 8.67 12.36 19.55
CA GLY A 41 8.28 13.02 20.79
C GLY A 41 6.76 13.00 20.99
N HIS A 42 6.15 14.19 21.04
CA HIS A 42 4.69 14.37 21.15
C HIS A 42 3.96 14.44 19.81
N ASP A 43 4.71 14.61 18.71
CA ASP A 43 4.17 14.79 17.37
C ASP A 43 4.09 13.47 16.60
N MET A 44 3.32 13.52 15.51
CA MET A 44 3.20 12.42 14.57
C MET A 44 3.24 12.95 13.14
N VAL A 45 3.94 12.21 12.29
CA VAL A 45 3.96 12.39 10.84
C VAL A 45 3.49 11.11 10.17
N SER A 46 2.90 11.25 8.99
CA SER A 46 2.29 10.17 8.23
C SER A 46 2.80 10.15 6.79
N LEU A 47 2.60 9.03 6.11
CA LEU A 47 2.82 8.96 4.66
C LEU A 47 2.03 10.07 3.96
N GLY A 48 2.69 10.80 3.06
CA GLY A 48 2.13 11.95 2.36
C GLY A 48 2.56 13.31 2.92
N ASP A 49 3.06 13.38 4.16
CA ASP A 49 3.57 14.64 4.73
C ASP A 49 4.78 15.15 3.94
N SER A 50 4.94 16.47 3.85
CA SER A 50 6.09 17.07 3.17
C SER A 50 7.36 16.99 4.03
N MET A 51 8.53 17.05 3.42
CA MET A 51 9.80 17.16 4.15
C MET A 51 9.79 18.34 5.14
N ALA A 52 9.16 19.46 4.76
CA ALA A 52 9.04 20.63 5.60
C ALA A 52 8.16 20.36 6.83
N ASP A 53 7.01 19.70 6.65
CA ASP A 53 6.14 19.31 7.76
C ASP A 53 6.85 18.36 8.72
N VAL A 54 7.58 17.39 8.19
CA VAL A 54 8.36 16.46 9.00
C VAL A 54 9.46 17.18 9.78
N MET A 55 10.15 18.13 9.15
CA MET A 55 11.17 18.94 9.82
C MET A 55 10.58 19.81 10.91
N LEU A 56 9.43 20.45 10.66
CA LEU A 56 8.75 21.33 11.61
C LEU A 56 8.21 20.57 12.83
N ARG A 57 7.69 19.35 12.62
CA ARG A 57 7.12 18.53 13.70
C ARG A 57 8.17 17.70 14.44
N CYS A 58 9.08 17.04 13.72
CA CYS A 58 10.03 16.10 14.31
C CYS A 58 11.44 16.67 14.55
N GLY A 59 11.77 17.81 13.95
CA GLY A 59 13.10 18.39 14.00
C GLY A 59 14.11 17.69 13.09
N GLU A 60 15.40 17.92 13.35
CA GLU A 60 16.48 17.39 12.53
C GLU A 60 16.66 15.87 12.72
N PRO A 61 16.83 15.10 11.62
CA PRO A 61 17.17 13.69 11.73
C PRO A 61 18.60 13.50 12.21
N THR A 62 18.86 12.35 12.85
CA THR A 62 20.22 11.94 13.24
C THR A 62 21.16 11.85 12.04
N TYR A 63 20.65 11.43 10.89
CA TYR A 63 21.41 11.38 9.65
C TYR A 63 20.52 11.58 8.43
N ARG A 64 21.00 12.34 7.44
CA ARG A 64 20.34 12.57 6.15
C ARG A 64 21.23 12.04 5.02
N HIS A 65 20.64 11.24 4.15
CA HIS A 65 21.28 10.74 2.94
C HIS A 65 20.45 11.08 1.71
N GLU A 66 20.97 11.98 0.87
CA GLU A 66 20.40 12.25 -0.44
C GLU A 66 20.62 11.04 -1.33
N THR A 67 19.53 10.50 -1.86
CA THR A 67 19.55 9.33 -2.73
C THR A 67 19.27 9.82 -4.15
N GLY A 68 20.08 9.39 -5.12
CA GLY A 68 20.00 9.86 -6.50
C GLY A 68 18.60 9.78 -7.13
N VAL A 69 18.50 10.36 -8.32
CA VAL A 69 17.23 10.48 -9.02
C VAL A 69 16.67 9.10 -9.35
N ARG A 70 15.43 8.85 -8.92
CA ARG A 70 14.66 7.70 -9.37
C ARG A 70 13.70 8.11 -10.47
N GLY A 71 13.79 7.38 -11.57
CA GLY A 71 12.91 7.50 -12.72
C GLY A 71 11.60 6.78 -12.56
N LYS A 72 10.49 7.50 -12.57
CA LYS A 72 9.17 6.87 -12.72
C LYS A 72 8.72 6.97 -14.17
N ALA A 73 8.66 5.85 -14.86
CA ALA A 73 8.08 5.78 -16.20
C ALA A 73 6.56 5.98 -16.10
N ARG A 74 6.06 7.11 -16.61
CA ARG A 74 4.61 7.29 -16.81
C ARG A 74 4.27 6.87 -18.23
N THR A 75 3.50 5.79 -18.32
CA THR A 75 3.01 5.25 -19.58
C THR A 75 1.77 6.05 -20.00
N VAL A 76 1.95 7.11 -20.78
CA VAL A 76 0.82 7.89 -21.33
C VAL A 76 0.11 7.01 -22.36
N VAL A 77 -1.15 6.61 -22.09
CA VAL A 77 -2.04 6.05 -23.12
C VAL A 77 -2.69 7.26 -23.79
N ARG A 78 -2.29 7.57 -25.03
CA ARG A 78 -3.09 8.50 -25.83
C ARG A 78 -4.32 7.73 -26.29
N LYS A 79 -5.50 8.12 -25.82
CA LYS A 79 -6.76 7.67 -26.40
C LYS A 79 -6.80 8.23 -27.82
N SER A 80 -6.65 7.37 -28.83
CA SER A 80 -7.05 7.76 -30.19
C SER A 80 -8.52 8.11 -30.11
N SER A 81 -8.86 9.34 -30.45
CA SER A 81 -10.25 9.71 -30.68
C SER A 81 -10.65 9.04 -31.99
N GLU A 82 -11.29 7.87 -31.93
CA GLU A 82 -12.09 7.34 -33.03
C GLU A 82 -13.17 8.39 -33.35
N ARG A 83 -12.97 9.16 -34.44
CA ARG A 83 -14.07 9.81 -35.14
C ARG A 83 -14.41 8.91 -36.31
N SER A 84 -15.40 8.07 -36.11
CA SER A 84 -15.97 7.17 -37.09
C SER A 84 -16.76 7.97 -38.14
N GLN A 85 -16.40 7.82 -39.42
CA GLN A 85 -17.35 7.87 -40.54
C GLN A 85 -16.70 7.31 -41.83
N GLY A 86 -17.07 6.07 -42.16
CA GLY A 86 -17.29 5.55 -43.52
C GLY A 86 -16.08 5.26 -44.45
N GLY A 87 -16.01 4.03 -44.98
CA GLY A 87 -15.28 3.75 -46.22
C GLY A 87 -14.65 2.36 -46.30
N GLU A 88 -15.27 1.46 -47.07
CA GLU A 88 -14.82 0.11 -47.36
C GLU A 88 -13.64 0.13 -48.35
N SER A 89 -12.46 -0.36 -47.96
CA SER A 89 -11.44 -0.79 -48.92
C SER A 89 -10.45 -1.79 -48.31
N HIS A 90 -10.24 -2.88 -49.02
CA HIS A 90 -9.27 -3.92 -48.69
C HIS A 90 -7.85 -3.46 -49.03
N HIS A 91 -7.15 -2.88 -48.05
CA HIS A 91 -5.70 -2.82 -48.04
C HIS A 91 -5.20 -3.11 -46.62
N SER A 92 -4.29 -4.08 -46.50
CA SER A 92 -3.65 -4.46 -45.24
C SER A 92 -2.71 -3.34 -44.78
N GLU A 93 -3.28 -2.34 -44.12
CA GLU A 93 -2.51 -1.25 -43.57
C GLU A 93 -1.74 -1.76 -42.34
N LYS A 94 -0.43 -2.01 -42.54
CA LYS A 94 0.51 -2.37 -41.48
C LYS A 94 0.33 -1.40 -40.32
N ALA A 95 -0.23 -1.87 -39.20
CA ALA A 95 -0.37 -1.11 -37.98
C ALA A 95 0.99 -0.52 -37.59
N LYS A 96 1.20 0.77 -37.88
CA LYS A 96 2.43 1.49 -37.60
C LYS A 96 2.47 1.69 -36.08
N ARG A 97 3.07 0.73 -35.37
CA ARG A 97 3.30 0.79 -33.92
C ARG A 97 4.20 1.99 -33.63
N THR A 98 3.61 3.16 -33.41
CA THR A 98 4.36 4.33 -32.97
C THR A 98 4.87 4.07 -31.56
N ALA A 99 6.20 4.13 -31.39
CA ALA A 99 6.84 3.89 -30.11
C ALA A 99 6.26 4.84 -29.05
N ARG A 100 5.65 4.24 -28.01
CA ARG A 100 5.07 4.96 -26.88
C ARG A 100 6.18 5.70 -26.14
N ARG A 101 6.28 7.02 -26.32
CA ARG A 101 7.18 7.87 -25.52
C ARG A 101 6.73 7.80 -24.06
N THR A 102 7.47 7.08 -23.23
CA THR A 102 7.33 7.13 -21.78
C THR A 102 7.84 8.48 -21.31
N ASN A 103 7.02 9.23 -20.59
CA ASN A 103 7.49 10.44 -19.92
C ASN A 103 8.20 10.01 -18.64
N TYR A 104 9.52 10.24 -18.57
CA TYR A 104 10.34 9.98 -17.40
C TYR A 104 10.28 11.21 -16.50
N LYS A 105 9.75 11.05 -15.28
CA LYS A 105 9.85 12.10 -14.26
C LYS A 105 11.03 11.76 -13.34
N GLU A 106 12.07 12.58 -13.41
CA GLU A 106 13.17 12.65 -12.46
C GLU A 106 12.62 13.06 -11.09
N GLN A 107 12.74 12.18 -10.09
CA GLN A 107 12.36 12.47 -8.71
C GLN A 107 13.59 12.38 -7.82
N VAL A 108 13.90 13.48 -7.13
CA VAL A 108 14.90 13.49 -6.05
C VAL A 108 14.40 12.60 -4.93
N THR A 109 15.25 11.72 -4.43
CA THR A 109 14.88 10.85 -3.30
C THR A 109 15.78 11.13 -2.11
N GLU A 110 15.25 11.12 -0.90
CA GLU A 110 16.05 11.32 0.30
C GLU A 110 15.69 10.26 1.32
N ARG A 111 16.66 9.92 2.18
CA ARG A 111 16.43 9.04 3.32
C ARG A 111 16.93 9.70 4.58
N TRP A 112 16.05 9.81 5.57
CA TRP A 112 16.37 10.40 6.87
C TRP A 112 16.29 9.30 7.93
N TYR A 113 17.20 9.36 8.91
CA TYR A 113 17.33 8.38 9.97
C TYR A 113 17.15 9.05 11.32
N TYR A 114 16.27 8.50 12.15
CA TYR A 114 16.02 8.94 13.52
C TYR A 114 16.42 7.82 14.47
N ASN A 115 17.54 7.99 15.18
CA ASN A 115 18.00 7.05 16.20
C ASN A 115 17.44 7.45 17.57
N ARG A 116 16.57 6.62 18.15
CA ARG A 116 15.97 6.83 19.47
C ARG A 116 16.77 6.18 20.62
N GLY A 117 17.99 5.73 20.34
CA GLY A 117 18.90 5.12 21.32
C GLY A 117 18.63 3.65 21.59
N SER A 118 19.36 3.09 22.57
CA SER A 118 19.40 1.65 22.88
C SER A 118 18.07 1.04 23.37
N ASN A 119 17.14 1.87 23.82
CA ASN A 119 15.80 1.45 24.26
C ASN A 119 14.82 1.26 23.10
N ASP A 120 15.23 1.60 21.87
CA ASP A 120 14.32 1.67 20.74
C ASP A 120 15.04 1.36 19.41
N PHE A 121 14.38 1.57 18.28
CA PHE A 121 14.88 1.30 16.94
C PHE A 121 15.27 2.60 16.23
N VAL A 122 16.16 2.47 15.24
CA VAL A 122 16.43 3.52 14.27
C VAL A 122 15.32 3.50 13.23
N TYR A 123 14.60 4.61 13.08
CA TYR A 123 13.58 4.76 12.05
C TYR A 123 14.17 5.37 10.80
N ARG A 124 13.73 4.89 9.64
CA ARG A 124 14.15 5.39 8.32
C ARG A 124 12.95 5.90 7.55
N LEU A 125 12.92 7.21 7.33
CA LEU A 125 11.92 7.90 6.53
C LEU A 125 12.48 8.07 5.11
N SER A 126 11.73 7.63 4.11
CA SER A 126 12.12 7.78 2.70
C SER A 126 11.19 8.78 2.03
N PHE A 127 11.79 9.75 1.36
CA PHE A 127 11.10 10.80 0.65
C PHE A 127 11.33 10.66 -0.86
N GLU A 128 10.29 10.99 -1.63
CA GLU A 128 10.37 11.05 -3.09
C GLU A 128 9.70 12.33 -3.58
N GLY A 129 10.45 13.19 -4.27
CA GLY A 129 9.96 14.49 -4.73
C GLY A 129 9.51 15.43 -3.60
N GLY A 130 10.12 15.32 -2.42
CA GLY A 130 9.79 16.13 -1.24
C GLY A 130 8.68 15.59 -0.35
N THR A 131 8.08 14.44 -0.69
CA THR A 131 6.97 13.84 0.07
C THR A 131 7.42 12.54 0.77
N LEU A 132 6.98 12.34 2.01
CA LEU A 132 7.22 11.13 2.77
C LEU A 132 6.45 9.95 2.15
N THR A 133 7.15 9.00 1.54
CA THR A 133 6.53 7.86 0.85
C THR A 133 6.71 6.54 1.58
N LYS A 134 7.67 6.47 2.51
CA LYS A 134 7.93 5.25 3.28
C LYS A 134 8.44 5.54 4.68
N ILE A 135 7.96 4.78 5.64
CA ILE A 135 8.47 4.74 7.01
C ILE A 135 8.86 3.29 7.28
N ASP A 136 10.14 3.05 7.54
CA ASP A 136 10.67 1.73 7.90
C ASP A 136 11.25 1.76 9.31
N GLN A 137 10.98 0.73 10.09
CA GLN A 137 11.72 0.46 11.32
C GLN A 137 13.00 -0.30 10.98
N GLY A 138 14.14 0.25 11.39
CA GLY A 138 15.46 -0.32 11.18
C GLY A 138 15.92 -1.20 12.35
N LYS A 139 17.24 -1.27 12.53
CA LYS A 139 17.86 -2.02 13.64
C LYS A 139 17.68 -1.28 14.96
N ARG A 140 17.99 -1.97 16.06
CA ARG A 140 18.08 -1.36 17.39
C ARG A 140 18.99 -0.14 17.33
N GLY A 141 18.55 0.96 17.93
CA GLY A 141 19.36 2.15 18.14
C GLY A 141 20.55 1.83 19.04
N LYS A 142 21.56 2.67 18.93
CA LYS A 142 22.71 2.68 19.83
C LYS A 142 22.81 4.06 20.45
#